data_AF-A0A3N4NVU1-F1
#
_entry.id   AF-A0A3N4NVU1-F1
#
_cell.length_a   1.000
_cell.length_b   1.000
_cell.length_c   1.000
_cell.angle_alpha   90.00
_cell.angle_beta   90.00
_cell.angle_gamma   90.00
#
_symmetry.space_group_name_H-M   'P 1'
#
loop_
_entity.id
_entity.type
_entity.pdbx_description
1 polymer ?
#
loop_
_entity_poly.entity_id
_entity_poly.type
_entity_poly.pdbx_seq_one_letter_code
_entity_poly.pdbx_strand_id
1 'polypeptide(L)'
;MNTKLKYIVILFFFLLLSLIITTETIWRVCSVCGVQDFERYLFGKKVEWLSTREVDEFGSYAQWKEKHKTICTHQWILIDEFSSEVQEHLNKLK
;
A
#
# COMPACT_ATOMS: atom_id res chain seq x y z
N MET A 1 -9.46 35.17 -20.52
CA MET A 1 -10.07 34.38 -19.42
C MET A 1 -10.47 35.32 -18.30
N ASN A 2 -11.77 35.35 -17.94
CA ASN A 2 -12.32 36.24 -16.92
C ASN A 2 -11.59 36.03 -15.58
N THR A 3 -11.20 37.08 -14.86
CA THR A 3 -10.37 36.97 -13.63
C THR A 3 -11.00 36.05 -12.59
N LYS A 4 -12.33 36.09 -12.45
CA LYS A 4 -13.11 35.16 -11.61
C LYS A 4 -12.92 33.69 -12.01
N LEU A 5 -12.87 33.40 -13.32
CA LEU A 5 -12.68 32.04 -13.82
C LEU A 5 -11.27 31.51 -13.50
N LYS A 6 -10.25 32.37 -13.53
CA LYS A 6 -8.88 31.99 -13.11
C LYS A 6 -8.83 31.54 -11.66
N TYR A 7 -9.46 32.29 -10.75
CA TYR A 7 -9.47 31.95 -9.32
C TYR A 7 -10.24 30.66 -9.03
N ILE A 8 -11.36 30.40 -9.72
CA ILE A 8 -12.12 29.14 -9.58
C ILE A 8 -11.27 27.94 -10.01
N VAL A 9 -10.54 28.06 -11.13
CA VAL A 9 -9.66 26.97 -11.60
C VAL A 9 -8.54 26.72 -10.59
N ILE A 10 -7.89 27.77 -10.08
CA ILE A 10 -6.84 27.64 -9.07
C ILE A 10 -7.38 26.98 -7.80
N LEU A 11 -8.55 27.40 -7.32
CA LEU A 11 -9.21 26.81 -6.16
C LEU A 11 -9.48 25.32 -6.37
N PHE A 12 -9.99 24.94 -7.54
CA PHE A 12 -10.26 23.55 -7.90
C PHE A 12 -8.98 22.70 -7.87
N PHE A 13 -7.88 23.21 -8.43
CA PHE A 13 -6.58 22.54 -8.36
C PHE A 13 -6.06 22.39 -6.93
N PHE A 14 -6.19 23.43 -6.10
CA PHE A 14 -5.81 23.35 -4.68
C PHE A 14 -6.63 22.30 -3.93
N LEU A 15 -7.92 22.20 -4.23
CA LEU A 15 -8.81 21.24 -3.60
C LEU A 15 -8.45 19.80 -3.99
N LEU A 16 -8.19 19.55 -5.28
CA LEU A 16 -7.68 18.25 -5.76
C LEU A 16 -6.31 17.91 -5.16
N LEU A 17 -5.40 18.88 -5.07
CA LEU A 17 -4.09 18.65 -4.48
C LEU A 17 -4.21 18.28 -2.99
N SER A 18 -5.10 18.94 -2.25
CA SER A 18 -5.34 18.63 -0.84
C SER A 18 -5.84 17.19 -0.66
N LEU A 19 -6.76 16.74 -1.52
CA LEU A 19 -7.28 15.37 -1.53
C LEU A 19 -6.15 14.35 -1.69
N ILE A 20 -5.22 14.59 -2.62
CA ILE A 20 -4.08 13.71 -2.86
C ILE A 20 -3.15 13.68 -1.64
N ILE A 21 -2.82 14.82 -1.05
CA ILE A 21 -1.89 14.90 0.10
C ILE A 21 -2.50 14.23 1.34
N THR A 22 -3.82 14.25 1.50
CA THR A 22 -4.51 13.56 2.61
C THR A 22 -4.64 12.05 2.44
N THR A 23 -4.08 11.47 1.38
CA THR A 23 -4.10 10.02 1.22
C THR A 23 -3.06 9.36 2.12
N GLU A 24 -3.49 8.35 2.87
CA GLU A 24 -2.60 7.50 3.67
C GLU A 24 -2.40 6.18 2.95
N THR A 25 -1.13 5.78 2.78
CA THR A 25 -0.78 4.45 2.27
C THR A 25 -0.34 3.60 3.46
N ILE A 26 -0.97 2.44 3.62
CA ILE A 26 -0.65 1.47 4.65
C ILE A 26 -0.05 0.25 3.98
N TRP A 27 1.15 -0.11 4.40
CA TRP A 27 1.85 -1.28 3.91
C TRP A 27 1.64 -2.46 4.87
N ARG A 28 1.53 -3.64 4.29
CA ARG A 28 1.32 -4.89 5.00
C ARG A 28 2.20 -5.98 4.39
N VAL A 29 2.73 -6.85 5.23
CA VAL A 29 3.43 -8.05 4.80
C VAL A 29 2.80 -9.26 5.46
N CYS A 30 2.69 -10.35 4.72
CA CYS A 30 2.29 -11.62 5.29
C CYS A 30 3.46 -12.23 6.08
N SER A 31 3.27 -12.46 7.37
CA SER A 31 4.26 -13.08 8.25
C SER A 31 4.59 -14.54 7.91
N VAL A 32 3.76 -15.19 7.08
CA VAL A 32 3.90 -16.61 6.73
C VAL A 32 4.62 -16.77 5.40
N CYS A 33 4.16 -16.08 4.34
CA CYS A 33 4.68 -16.24 2.98
C CYS A 33 5.50 -15.04 2.49
N GLY A 34 5.60 -13.95 3.26
CA GLY A 34 6.40 -12.78 2.91
C GLY A 34 5.85 -11.94 1.75
N VAL A 35 4.66 -12.26 1.22
CA VAL A 35 3.99 -11.44 0.20
C VAL A 35 3.58 -10.10 0.80
N GLN A 36 3.56 -9.06 -0.02
CA GLN A 36 3.25 -7.71 0.41
C GLN A 36 1.88 -7.28 -0.14
N ASP A 37 1.23 -6.38 0.58
CA ASP A 37 0.02 -5.70 0.14
C ASP A 37 0.11 -4.25 0.62
N PHE A 38 -0.46 -3.34 -0.16
CA PHE A 38 -0.62 -1.97 0.27
C PHE A 38 -2.05 -1.50 0.05
N GLU A 39 -2.53 -0.74 1.02
CA GLU A 39 -3.86 -0.16 1.04
C GLU A 39 -3.76 1.35 0.98
N ARG A 40 -4.59 1.98 0.15
CA ARG A 40 -4.70 3.44 0.10
C ARG A 40 -6.05 3.91 0.60
N TYR A 41 -6.03 4.88 1.50
CA TYR A 41 -7.21 5.50 2.10
C TYR A 41 -7.25 6.98 1.79
N LEU A 42 -8.42 7.51 1.44
CA LEU A 42 -8.68 8.95 1.43
C LEU A 42 -9.06 9.37 2.85
N PHE A 43 -8.36 10.35 3.43
CA PHE A 43 -8.64 10.86 4.79
C PHE A 43 -8.49 9.80 5.91
N GLY A 44 -7.49 8.93 5.77
CA GLY A 44 -7.13 7.91 6.75
C GLY A 44 -8.12 6.75 6.86
N LYS A 45 -7.87 5.82 7.80
CA LYS A 45 -8.59 4.52 7.93
C LYS A 45 -10.12 4.59 8.10
N LYS A 46 -10.71 5.78 8.27
CA LYS A 46 -12.14 5.98 8.57
C LYS A 46 -13.01 6.31 7.36
N VAL A 47 -12.41 6.64 6.22
CA VAL A 47 -13.14 7.07 5.01
C VAL A 47 -12.67 6.25 3.82
N GLU A 48 -13.58 6.10 2.85
CA GLU A 48 -13.54 5.23 1.67
C GLU A 48 -12.17 4.69 1.26
N TRP A 49 -12.15 3.37 1.12
CA TRP A 49 -11.02 2.61 0.63
C TRP A 49 -10.83 2.86 -0.87
N LEU A 50 -9.63 3.28 -1.26
CA LEU A 50 -9.34 3.64 -2.65
C LEU A 50 -8.94 2.41 -3.47
N SER A 51 -8.06 1.56 -2.90
CA SER A 51 -7.53 0.35 -3.55
C SER A 51 -6.69 -0.50 -2.59
N THR A 52 -6.77 -1.83 -2.70
CA THR A 52 -5.69 -2.77 -2.34
C THR A 52 -4.92 -3.21 -3.55
N ARG A 53 -3.65 -3.56 -3.36
CA ARG A 53 -2.89 -4.28 -4.36
C ARG A 53 -1.87 -5.19 -3.68
N GLU A 54 -2.08 -6.49 -3.87
CA GLU A 54 -1.06 -7.49 -3.55
C GLU A 54 0.12 -7.38 -4.52
N VAL A 55 1.33 -7.37 -3.95
CA VAL A 55 2.60 -7.24 -4.65
C VAL A 55 3.52 -8.36 -4.19
N ASP A 56 3.95 -9.19 -5.15
CA ASP A 56 4.95 -10.24 -4.94
C ASP A 56 6.24 -9.93 -5.71
N GLU A 57 6.82 -8.76 -5.43
CA GLU A 57 8.01 -8.25 -6.14
C GLU A 57 9.21 -9.20 -6.08
N PHE A 58 9.33 -9.97 -4.99
CA PHE A 58 10.46 -10.86 -4.75
C PHE A 58 10.17 -12.33 -5.02
N GLY A 59 8.96 -12.65 -5.50
CA GLY A 59 8.51 -14.04 -5.68
C GLY A 59 8.43 -14.82 -4.35
N SER A 60 8.29 -14.11 -3.23
CA SER A 60 8.21 -14.67 -1.87
C SER A 60 7.08 -15.68 -1.76
N TYR A 61 5.92 -15.34 -2.33
CA TYR A 61 4.77 -16.24 -2.32
C TYR A 61 5.00 -17.45 -3.24
N ALA A 62 5.57 -17.24 -4.44
CA ALA A 62 5.87 -18.32 -5.37
C ALA A 62 6.84 -19.35 -4.75
N GLN A 63 7.93 -18.88 -4.14
CA GLN A 63 8.91 -19.74 -3.45
C GLN A 63 8.29 -20.47 -2.26
N TRP A 64 7.52 -19.77 -1.44
CA TRP A 64 6.82 -20.37 -0.31
C TRP A 64 5.83 -21.46 -0.76
N LYS A 65 5.05 -21.19 -1.82
CA LYS A 65 4.06 -22.11 -2.36
C LYS A 65 4.70 -23.37 -2.94
N GLU A 66 5.84 -23.25 -3.62
CA GLU A 66 6.59 -24.40 -4.13
C GLU A 66 7.06 -25.31 -2.99
N LYS A 67 7.55 -24.72 -1.89
CA LYS A 67 8.02 -25.45 -0.70
C LYS A 67 6.89 -26.13 0.08
N HIS A 68 5.78 -25.45 0.29
CA HIS A 68 4.72 -25.91 1.18
C HIS A 68 3.57 -26.62 0.47
N LYS A 69 3.47 -26.51 -0.87
CA LYS A 69 2.43 -27.14 -1.72
C LYS A 69 0.98 -26.84 -1.27
N THR A 70 0.80 -25.75 -0.54
CA THR A 70 -0.50 -25.30 -0.01
C THR A 70 -0.71 -23.83 -0.35
N ILE A 71 -1.95 -23.35 -0.15
CA ILE A 71 -2.30 -21.94 -0.29
C ILE A 71 -2.15 -21.27 1.07
N CYS A 72 -1.54 -20.09 1.12
CA CYS A 72 -1.44 -19.30 2.34
C CYS A 72 -2.76 -18.55 2.57
N THR A 73 -3.31 -18.58 3.78
CA THR A 73 -4.49 -17.78 4.17
C THR A 73 -4.14 -16.34 4.61
N HIS A 74 -2.91 -15.89 4.33
CA HIS A 74 -2.36 -14.55 4.51
C HIS A 74 -2.57 -13.95 5.92
N GLN A 75 -1.49 -13.93 6.70
CA GLN A 75 -1.48 -13.32 8.04
C GLN A 75 -0.75 -11.98 7.98
N TRP A 76 -1.52 -10.92 7.69
CA TRP A 76 -1.02 -9.57 7.48
C TRP A 76 -0.52 -8.90 8.75
N ILE A 77 0.68 -8.35 8.69
CA ILE A 77 1.26 -7.48 9.71
C ILE A 77 1.49 -6.11 9.09
N LEU A 78 1.06 -5.05 9.79
CA LEU A 78 1.32 -3.67 9.38
C LEU A 78 2.83 -3.40 9.45
N ILE A 79 3.37 -2.79 8.40
CA ILE A 79 4.76 -2.34 8.34
C ILE A 79 4.78 -0.86 7.99
N ASP A 80 5.65 -0.11 8.66
CA ASP A 80 5.99 1.22 8.19
C ASP A 80 6.86 1.06 6.94
N GLU A 81 6.42 1.69 5.86
CA GLU A 81 6.94 1.67 4.49
C GLU A 81 8.42 1.25 4.33
N PHE A 82 8.68 0.24 3.48
CA PHE A 82 10.02 -0.26 3.11
C PHE A 82 11.03 -0.40 4.27
N SER A 83 10.58 -0.87 5.44
CA SER A 83 11.50 -1.04 6.55
C SER A 83 12.51 -2.15 6.29
N SER A 84 13.75 -1.91 6.74
CA SER A 84 14.82 -2.92 6.79
C SER A 84 14.40 -4.22 7.49
N GLU A 85 13.33 -4.18 8.29
CA GLU A 85 12.77 -5.34 8.98
C GLU A 85 12.11 -6.34 8.01
N VAL A 86 11.51 -5.88 6.92
CA VAL A 86 10.98 -6.76 5.86
C VAL A 86 12.12 -7.50 5.18
N GLN A 87 13.19 -6.77 4.84
CA GLN A 87 14.37 -7.37 4.22
C GLN A 87 15.09 -8.32 5.18
N GLU A 88 15.15 -8.00 6.47
CA GLU A 88 15.69 -8.88 7.51
C GLU A 88 14.83 -10.14 7.70
N HIS A 89 13.51 -10.02 7.67
CA HIS A 89 12.61 -11.18 7.76
C HIS A 89 12.72 -12.08 6.52
N LEU A 90 12.77 -11.50 5.32
CA LEU A 90 13.03 -12.24 4.08
C LEU A 90 14.40 -12.94 4.10
N ASN A 91 15.42 -12.28 4.65
CA ASN A 91 16.74 -12.88 4.82
C ASN A 91 16.76 -14.03 5.84
N LYS A 92 15.91 -14.01 6.88
CA LYS A 92 15.74 -15.12 7.84
C LYS A 92 14.98 -16.32 7.26
N LEU A 93 14.19 -16.11 6.20
CA LEU A 93 13.40 -17.16 5.55
C LEU A 93 14.15 -17.88 4.42
N LYS A 94 15.28 -17.32 3.94
CA LYS A 94 16.24 -17.98 3.02
C LYS A 94 17.07 -19.03 3.74
#